data_AF-A0A062WMZ0-F1
#
_entry.id   AF-A0A062WMZ0-F1
#
_cell.length_a   1.000
_cell.length_b   1.000
_cell.length_c   1.000
_cell.angle_alpha   90.00
_cell.angle_beta   90.00
_cell.angle_gamma   90.00
#
_symmetry.space_group_name_H-M   'P 1'
#
loop_
_entity.id
_entity.type
_entity.pdbx_description
1 polymer ?
#
loop_
_entity_poly.entity_id
_entity_poly.type
_entity_poly.pdbx_seq_one_letter_code
_entity_poly.pdbx_strand_id
1 'polypeptide(L)'
;ASLLLDDERIAFAPLGLSVVIVGMGPFGRELLLELARRRREVGATSRMQVTLIDKNASGVLRLLQTRYGLVEAMVDTICQDTGSDEVDLNGLLDGYAPEGAMQLVFICYEDEELALRKALAVSRLPGHRKVIVRVDRMTPFGQAFGSGDGARPLDILYRGLTVFPLLDRVCDPDQLQDPQVEQLAKGIHRDYCRRRMEAGERPEENRALVAWENLSEDFRNANYEQARDIRRKLDMIGCGIVAGAVRDDPFSFSVTDAQHNEVEILAKREHERWMVERQANGWRYGPHRDNDRKTHPMLVPWDDLDAPSREKDHETIRLIPMILAEAGFHIVRRRS
;
A
#
# COMPACT_ATOMS: atom_id res chain seq x y z
N ALA A 1 -10.33 1.63 -3.97
CA ALA A 1 -10.62 2.27 -5.27
C ALA A 1 -9.48 3.19 -5.71
N SER A 2 -9.17 4.25 -4.95
CA SER A 2 -8.08 5.20 -5.30
C SER A 2 -6.73 4.50 -5.56
N LEU A 3 -6.23 3.73 -4.59
CA LEU A 3 -4.98 2.94 -4.72
C LEU A 3 -4.92 2.06 -5.99
N LEU A 4 -6.04 1.41 -6.34
CA LEU A 4 -6.13 0.58 -7.54
C LEU A 4 -5.93 1.41 -8.81
N LEU A 5 -6.56 2.59 -8.87
CA LEU A 5 -6.48 3.45 -10.05
C LEU A 5 -5.10 4.13 -10.19
N ASP A 6 -4.39 4.36 -9.08
CA ASP A 6 -3.01 4.86 -9.07
C ASP A 6 -2.00 3.83 -9.56
N ASP A 7 -2.07 2.61 -9.01
CA ASP A 7 -1.19 1.49 -9.40
C ASP A 7 -1.31 1.21 -10.91
N GLU A 8 -2.53 1.27 -11.43
CA GLU A 8 -2.82 0.99 -12.84
C GLU A 8 -2.54 2.19 -13.76
N ARG A 9 -2.17 3.35 -13.21
CA ARG A 9 -1.86 4.60 -13.92
C ARG A 9 -2.87 4.89 -15.02
N ILE A 10 -4.16 4.69 -14.73
CA ILE A 10 -5.21 4.79 -15.75
C ILE A 10 -5.28 6.23 -16.22
N ALA A 11 -4.89 6.47 -17.47
CA ALA A 11 -5.01 7.78 -18.08
C ALA A 11 -6.50 8.04 -18.35
N PHE A 12 -7.11 8.92 -17.57
CA PHE A 12 -8.53 9.29 -17.71
C PHE A 12 -8.81 10.26 -18.87
N ALA A 13 -7.80 10.52 -19.70
CA ALA A 13 -7.75 11.57 -20.73
C ALA A 13 -7.97 11.13 -22.20
N PRO A 14 -7.62 9.91 -22.68
CA PRO A 14 -7.79 9.61 -24.10
C PRO A 14 -9.21 9.15 -24.45
N LEU A 15 -9.69 9.61 -25.61
CA LEU A 15 -10.72 8.94 -26.40
C LEU A 15 -10.22 7.51 -26.73
N GLY A 16 -11.00 6.48 -26.39
CA GLY A 16 -10.68 5.07 -26.73
C GLY A 16 -10.57 4.08 -25.57
N LEU A 17 -10.87 4.48 -24.32
CA LEU A 17 -10.97 3.59 -23.17
C LEU A 17 -12.44 3.32 -22.81
N SER A 18 -12.86 2.04 -22.85
CA SER A 18 -14.16 1.59 -22.35
C SER A 18 -13.98 0.94 -20.98
N VAL A 19 -14.63 1.46 -19.94
CA VAL A 19 -14.53 0.92 -18.58
C VAL A 19 -15.76 0.06 -18.29
N VAL A 20 -15.54 -1.14 -17.77
CA VAL A 20 -16.61 -2.04 -17.32
C VAL A 20 -16.39 -2.39 -15.86
N ILE A 21 -17.42 -2.28 -15.03
CA ILE A 21 -17.41 -2.68 -13.63
C ILE A 21 -18.44 -3.80 -13.46
N VAL A 22 -17.98 -4.97 -13.05
CA VAL A 22 -18.78 -6.17 -12.81
C VAL A 22 -18.87 -6.42 -11.31
N GLY A 23 -20.06 -6.38 -10.74
CA GLY A 23 -20.31 -6.47 -9.30
C GLY A 23 -20.34 -5.09 -8.64
N MET A 24 -21.54 -4.64 -8.25
CA MET A 24 -21.81 -3.34 -7.65
C MET A 24 -22.03 -3.44 -6.12
N GLY A 25 -21.22 -4.30 -5.49
CA GLY A 25 -21.03 -4.32 -4.04
C GLY A 25 -20.31 -3.07 -3.53
N PRO A 26 -19.89 -3.02 -2.25
CA PRO A 26 -19.25 -1.84 -1.65
C PRO A 26 -18.06 -1.32 -2.47
N PHE A 27 -17.19 -2.21 -2.94
CA PHE A 27 -16.01 -1.83 -3.71
C PHE A 27 -16.35 -1.27 -5.10
N GLY A 28 -17.25 -1.92 -5.85
CA GLY A 28 -17.66 -1.46 -7.19
C GLY A 28 -18.31 -0.08 -7.16
N ARG A 29 -19.08 0.22 -6.10
CA ARG A 29 -19.68 1.55 -5.87
C ARG A 29 -18.61 2.63 -5.65
N GLU A 30 -17.66 2.36 -4.77
CA GLU A 30 -16.55 3.29 -4.51
C GLU A 30 -15.65 3.47 -5.74
N LEU A 31 -15.45 2.42 -6.53
CA LEU A 31 -14.71 2.51 -7.78
C LEU A 31 -15.37 3.48 -8.77
N LEU A 32 -16.69 3.37 -8.96
CA LEU A 32 -17.44 4.29 -9.81
C LEU A 32 -17.36 5.74 -9.32
N LEU A 33 -17.48 5.96 -8.00
CA LEU A 33 -17.36 7.29 -7.40
C LEU A 33 -15.96 7.88 -7.60
N GLU A 34 -14.92 7.08 -7.41
CA GLU A 34 -13.53 7.50 -7.56
C GLU A 34 -13.19 7.84 -9.01
N LEU A 35 -13.69 7.06 -9.97
CA LEU A 35 -13.59 7.38 -11.41
C LEU A 35 -14.18 8.75 -11.71
N ALA A 36 -15.37 9.05 -11.15
CA ALA A 36 -16.02 10.35 -11.33
C ALA A 36 -15.23 11.51 -10.68
N ARG A 37 -14.62 11.29 -9.49
CA ARG A 37 -13.78 12.29 -8.80
C ARG A 37 -12.54 12.65 -9.62
N ARG A 38 -11.75 11.65 -10.03
CA ARG A 38 -10.52 11.87 -10.79
C ARG A 38 -10.78 12.55 -12.13
N ARG A 39 -11.89 12.20 -12.78
CA ARG A 39 -12.29 12.85 -14.03
C ARG A 39 -12.59 14.35 -13.84
N ARG A 40 -13.22 14.71 -12.72
CA ARG A 40 -13.44 16.12 -12.34
C ARG A 40 -12.13 16.83 -12.03
N GLU A 41 -11.21 16.20 -11.32
CA GLU A 41 -9.91 16.78 -10.95
C GLU A 41 -9.04 17.12 -12.17
N VAL A 42 -9.06 16.25 -13.18
CA VAL A 42 -8.34 16.48 -14.45
C VAL A 42 -9.06 17.50 -15.35
N GLY A 43 -10.25 17.98 -14.96
CA GLY A 43 -11.00 19.00 -15.70
C GLY A 43 -11.54 18.51 -17.04
N ALA A 44 -11.76 17.20 -17.19
CA ALA A 44 -12.24 16.63 -18.44
C ALA A 44 -13.66 17.13 -18.76
N THR A 45 -13.86 17.63 -19.98
CA THR A 45 -15.14 18.19 -20.45
C THR A 45 -16.05 17.15 -21.10
N SER A 46 -15.49 16.02 -21.54
CA SER A 46 -16.26 14.87 -22.05
C SER A 46 -16.60 13.91 -20.92
N ARG A 47 -17.72 13.20 -21.03
CA ARG A 47 -18.12 12.16 -20.07
C ARG A 47 -17.48 10.81 -20.40
N MET A 48 -17.19 10.04 -19.36
CA MET A 48 -16.64 8.68 -19.52
C MET A 48 -17.76 7.71 -19.76
N GLN A 49 -17.66 6.83 -20.75
CA GLN A 49 -18.57 5.69 -20.79
C GLN A 49 -18.12 4.63 -19.78
N VAL A 50 -19.01 4.27 -18.85
CA VAL A 50 -18.78 3.19 -17.88
C VAL A 50 -19.96 2.22 -17.92
N THR A 51 -19.68 0.95 -18.21
CA THR A 51 -20.69 -0.12 -18.18
C THR A 51 -20.70 -0.78 -16.81
N LEU A 52 -21.88 -0.88 -16.19
CA LEU A 52 -22.10 -1.50 -14.89
C LEU A 52 -22.88 -2.80 -15.07
N ILE A 53 -22.30 -3.92 -14.67
CA ILE A 53 -22.92 -5.25 -14.75
C ILE A 53 -23.10 -5.78 -13.33
N ASP A 54 -24.34 -6.00 -12.90
CA ASP A 54 -24.66 -6.51 -11.56
C ASP A 54 -26.06 -7.14 -11.57
N LYS A 55 -26.43 -7.87 -10.52
CA LYS A 55 -27.81 -8.35 -10.36
C LYS A 55 -28.83 -7.21 -10.33
N ASN A 56 -28.43 -6.03 -9.86
CA ASN A 56 -29.26 -4.81 -9.80
C ASN A 56 -28.44 -3.54 -10.02
N ALA A 57 -27.67 -3.48 -11.11
CA ALA A 57 -26.84 -2.35 -11.49
C ALA A 57 -27.64 -1.04 -11.58
N SER A 58 -28.80 -1.06 -12.23
CA SER A 58 -29.65 0.13 -12.41
C SER A 58 -30.17 0.67 -11.07
N GLY A 59 -30.52 -0.22 -10.14
CA GLY A 59 -30.96 0.16 -8.80
C GLY A 59 -29.83 0.82 -7.99
N VAL A 60 -28.63 0.24 -8.03
CA VAL A 60 -27.46 0.79 -7.33
C VAL A 60 -27.06 2.16 -7.92
N LEU A 61 -27.07 2.30 -9.25
CA LEU A 61 -26.76 3.57 -9.91
C LEU A 61 -27.70 4.70 -9.48
N ARG A 62 -29.03 4.45 -9.45
CA ARG A 62 -30.01 5.46 -9.02
C ARG A 62 -29.75 5.96 -7.59
N LEU A 63 -29.38 5.05 -6.68
CA LEU A 63 -29.02 5.41 -5.30
C LEU A 63 -27.76 6.27 -5.26
N LEU A 64 -26.74 5.92 -6.04
CA LEU A 64 -25.50 6.69 -6.12
C LEU A 64 -25.71 8.07 -6.73
N GLN A 65 -26.49 8.20 -7.80
CA GLN A 65 -26.79 9.49 -8.42
C GLN A 65 -27.59 10.42 -7.50
N THR A 66 -28.59 9.87 -6.79
CA THR A 66 -29.40 10.64 -5.82
C THR A 66 -28.55 11.19 -4.68
N ARG A 67 -27.58 10.39 -4.21
CA ARG A 67 -26.69 10.76 -3.09
C ARG A 67 -25.49 11.60 -3.54
N TYR A 68 -25.03 11.41 -4.77
CA TYR A 68 -23.80 11.98 -5.32
C TYR A 68 -24.01 12.41 -6.78
N GLY A 69 -24.46 13.66 -6.99
CA GLY A 69 -24.64 14.23 -8.34
C GLY A 69 -23.37 14.29 -9.21
N LEU A 70 -22.20 14.07 -8.61
CA LEU A 70 -20.92 13.97 -9.31
C LEU A 70 -20.90 12.85 -10.36
N VAL A 71 -21.54 11.70 -10.07
CA VAL A 71 -21.54 10.54 -10.98
C VAL A 71 -22.24 10.90 -12.29
N GLU A 72 -23.43 11.50 -12.20
CA GLU A 72 -24.20 11.95 -13.35
C GLU A 72 -23.51 13.06 -14.14
N ALA A 73 -22.80 13.95 -13.45
CA ALA A 73 -22.09 15.05 -14.11
C ALA A 73 -20.93 14.54 -14.99
N MET A 74 -20.18 13.54 -14.51
CA MET A 74 -18.87 13.15 -15.08
C MET A 74 -18.90 11.84 -15.87
N VAL A 75 -19.88 10.95 -15.65
CA VAL A 75 -19.87 9.58 -16.19
C VAL A 75 -21.18 9.27 -16.91
N ASP A 76 -21.08 8.84 -18.17
CA ASP A 76 -22.18 8.24 -18.91
C ASP A 76 -22.21 6.74 -18.61
N THR A 77 -23.27 6.29 -17.93
CA THR A 77 -23.37 4.93 -17.42
C THR A 77 -24.31 4.08 -18.26
N ILE A 78 -23.91 2.85 -18.55
CA ILE A 78 -24.78 1.81 -19.14
C ILE A 78 -24.97 0.73 -18.08
N CYS A 79 -26.20 0.41 -17.71
CA CYS A 79 -26.49 -0.64 -16.74
C CYS A 79 -26.96 -1.92 -17.42
N GLN A 80 -26.41 -3.05 -16.97
CA GLN A 80 -26.88 -4.38 -17.32
C GLN A 80 -27.30 -5.10 -16.05
N ASP A 81 -28.63 -5.20 -15.87
CA ASP A 81 -29.23 -5.96 -14.78
C ASP A 81 -29.32 -7.44 -15.17
N THR A 82 -28.61 -8.28 -14.43
CA THR A 82 -28.44 -9.70 -14.76
C THR A 82 -29.36 -10.61 -13.96
N GLY A 83 -29.94 -10.12 -12.86
CA GLY A 83 -30.78 -10.89 -11.92
C GLY A 83 -30.03 -11.94 -11.09
N SER A 84 -28.84 -12.37 -11.52
CA SER A 84 -27.98 -13.35 -10.83
C SER A 84 -26.51 -13.08 -11.14
N ASP A 85 -25.65 -13.43 -10.18
CA ASP A 85 -24.20 -13.35 -10.34
C ASP A 85 -23.65 -14.53 -11.19
N GLU A 86 -24.45 -15.55 -11.52
CA GLU A 86 -24.06 -16.72 -12.33
C GLU A 86 -24.16 -16.51 -13.86
N VAL A 87 -24.10 -15.28 -14.34
CA VAL A 87 -24.15 -15.01 -15.79
C VAL A 87 -22.82 -15.23 -16.50
N ASP A 88 -22.91 -15.62 -17.77
CA ASP A 88 -21.78 -15.59 -18.70
C ASP A 88 -21.44 -14.15 -19.08
N LEU A 89 -20.26 -13.69 -18.66
CA LEU A 89 -19.80 -12.33 -18.95
C LEU A 89 -19.30 -12.19 -20.40
N ASN A 90 -18.95 -13.28 -21.06
CA ASN A 90 -18.33 -13.25 -22.38
C ASN A 90 -19.25 -12.62 -23.42
N GLY A 91 -20.48 -13.12 -23.53
CA GLY A 91 -21.47 -12.57 -24.45
C GLY A 91 -21.91 -11.15 -24.11
N LEU A 92 -21.80 -10.74 -22.84
CA LEU A 92 -22.10 -9.37 -22.43
C LEU A 92 -20.99 -8.43 -22.87
N LEU A 93 -19.73 -8.74 -22.58
CA LEU A 93 -18.60 -7.84 -22.80
C LEU A 93 -18.30 -7.55 -24.28
N ASP A 94 -18.63 -8.47 -25.18
CA ASP A 94 -18.50 -8.29 -26.63
C ASP A 94 -19.45 -7.21 -27.19
N GLY A 95 -20.56 -6.91 -26.50
CA GLY A 95 -21.54 -5.91 -26.93
C GLY A 95 -21.21 -4.46 -26.57
N TYR A 96 -20.22 -4.22 -25.71
CA TYR A 96 -19.98 -2.89 -25.08
C TYR A 96 -18.61 -2.27 -25.41
N ALA A 97 -17.82 -2.89 -26.28
CA ALA A 97 -16.54 -2.31 -26.71
C ALA A 97 -16.72 -1.63 -28.08
N PRO A 98 -16.48 -0.31 -28.19
CA PRO A 98 -16.31 0.33 -29.49
C PRO A 98 -15.21 -0.39 -30.28
N GLU A 99 -15.39 -0.52 -31.60
CA GLU A 99 -14.45 -1.23 -32.46
C GLU A 99 -13.03 -0.61 -32.35
N GLY A 100 -12.06 -1.40 -31.90
CA GLY A 100 -10.67 -0.95 -31.67
C GLY A 100 -10.37 -0.26 -30.33
N ALA A 101 -11.36 -0.07 -29.45
CA ALA A 101 -11.14 0.52 -28.12
C ALA A 101 -10.54 -0.50 -27.12
N MET A 102 -9.70 0.00 -26.21
CA MET A 102 -9.20 -0.81 -25.10
C MET A 102 -10.29 -0.92 -24.02
N GLN A 103 -10.63 -2.13 -23.61
CA GLN A 103 -11.62 -2.37 -22.55
C GLN A 103 -10.90 -2.65 -21.23
N LEU A 104 -11.23 -1.88 -20.20
CA LEU A 104 -10.75 -2.07 -18.84
C LEU A 104 -11.87 -2.65 -17.99
N VAL A 105 -11.77 -3.93 -17.65
CA VAL A 105 -12.83 -4.70 -16.99
C VAL A 105 -12.45 -4.95 -15.53
N PHE A 106 -13.19 -4.35 -14.61
CA PHE A 106 -13.05 -4.59 -13.17
C PHE A 106 -14.05 -5.65 -12.72
N ILE A 107 -13.57 -6.70 -12.07
CA ILE A 107 -14.40 -7.76 -11.48
C ILE A 107 -14.34 -7.60 -9.97
N CYS A 108 -15.47 -7.21 -9.39
CA CYS A 108 -15.61 -6.66 -8.05
C CYS A 108 -16.56 -7.48 -7.16
N TYR A 109 -16.77 -8.76 -7.47
CA TYR A 109 -17.57 -9.64 -6.62
C TYR A 109 -16.91 -9.82 -5.24
N GLU A 110 -17.74 -9.94 -4.20
CA GLU A 110 -17.28 -10.22 -2.83
C GLU A 110 -16.82 -11.69 -2.70
N ASP A 111 -17.47 -12.60 -3.41
CA ASP A 111 -17.04 -13.99 -3.54
C ASP A 111 -15.80 -14.08 -4.44
N GLU A 112 -14.64 -14.34 -3.82
CA GLU A 112 -13.35 -14.41 -4.50
C GLU A 112 -13.27 -15.54 -5.53
N GLU A 113 -13.87 -16.69 -5.24
CA GLU A 113 -13.83 -17.85 -6.14
C GLU A 113 -14.63 -17.55 -7.41
N LEU A 114 -15.81 -16.94 -7.23
CA LEU A 114 -16.62 -16.43 -8.34
C LEU A 114 -15.89 -15.35 -9.13
N ALA A 115 -15.26 -14.39 -8.45
CA ALA A 115 -14.51 -13.30 -9.07
C ALA A 115 -13.36 -13.83 -9.93
N LEU A 116 -12.53 -14.72 -9.38
CA LEU A 116 -11.39 -15.33 -10.07
C LEU A 116 -11.83 -16.21 -11.25
N ARG A 117 -12.84 -17.05 -11.05
CA ARG A 117 -13.39 -17.91 -12.12
C ARG A 117 -13.86 -17.07 -13.31
N LYS A 118 -14.55 -15.97 -13.05
CA LYS A 118 -15.01 -15.04 -14.09
C LYS A 118 -13.86 -14.28 -14.75
N ALA A 119 -12.88 -13.84 -13.96
CA ALA A 119 -11.70 -13.16 -14.49
C ALA A 119 -10.93 -14.04 -15.47
N LEU A 120 -10.67 -15.29 -15.09
CA LEU A 120 -10.00 -16.27 -15.95
C LEU A 120 -10.80 -16.55 -17.23
N ALA A 121 -12.13 -16.63 -17.16
CA ALA A 121 -12.97 -16.84 -18.32
C ALA A 121 -12.86 -15.66 -19.31
N VAL A 122 -12.97 -14.44 -18.81
CA VAL A 122 -12.94 -13.20 -19.63
C VAL A 122 -11.55 -12.97 -20.22
N SER A 123 -10.47 -13.24 -19.48
CA SER A 123 -9.09 -13.02 -19.93
C SER A 123 -8.63 -13.96 -21.04
N ARG A 124 -9.36 -15.04 -21.31
CA ARG A 124 -9.01 -16.01 -22.39
C ARG A 124 -9.55 -15.61 -23.75
N LEU A 125 -10.38 -14.58 -23.83
CA LEU A 125 -11.04 -14.19 -25.07
C LEU A 125 -10.20 -13.24 -25.93
N PRO A 126 -10.32 -13.32 -27.26
CA PRO A 126 -9.71 -12.38 -28.17
C PRO A 126 -10.30 -10.96 -27.98
N GLY A 127 -9.43 -9.96 -27.84
CA GLY A 127 -9.82 -8.54 -27.71
C GLY A 127 -8.74 -7.71 -27.01
N HIS A 128 -8.75 -6.39 -27.20
CA HIS A 128 -7.86 -5.46 -26.49
C HIS A 128 -8.40 -5.18 -25.08
N ARG A 129 -8.32 -6.20 -24.20
CA ARG A 129 -8.91 -6.14 -22.86
C ARG A 129 -7.85 -6.23 -21.77
N LYS A 130 -8.02 -5.43 -20.73
CA LYS A 130 -7.31 -5.54 -19.46
C LYS A 130 -8.32 -5.85 -18.38
N VAL A 131 -8.20 -6.99 -17.74
CA VAL A 131 -9.09 -7.47 -16.69
C VAL A 131 -8.40 -7.28 -15.35
N ILE A 132 -9.06 -6.61 -14.42
CA ILE A 132 -8.60 -6.40 -13.07
C ILE A 132 -9.60 -7.08 -12.15
N VAL A 133 -9.16 -8.09 -11.41
CA VAL A 133 -10.01 -8.81 -10.46
C VAL A 133 -9.68 -8.40 -9.05
N ARG A 134 -10.68 -7.96 -8.29
CA ARG A 134 -10.59 -7.73 -6.86
C ARG A 134 -10.64 -9.09 -6.17
N VAL A 135 -9.61 -9.39 -5.37
CA VAL A 135 -9.63 -10.45 -4.36
C VAL A 135 -9.50 -9.80 -2.99
N ASP A 136 -9.84 -10.46 -1.90
CA ASP A 136 -9.49 -10.03 -0.57
C ASP A 136 -7.99 -10.27 -0.35
N ARG A 137 -7.47 -11.50 -0.34
CA ARG A 137 -6.02 -11.74 -0.14
C ARG A 137 -5.35 -12.30 -1.39
N MET A 138 -4.02 -12.19 -1.49
CA MET A 138 -3.27 -12.96 -2.48
C MET A 138 -3.35 -14.42 -2.07
N THR A 139 -4.23 -15.13 -2.76
CA THR A 139 -4.22 -16.58 -2.74
C THR A 139 -2.89 -17.08 -3.33
N PRO A 140 -2.43 -18.31 -2.99
CA PRO A 140 -1.27 -18.93 -3.65
C PRO A 140 -1.38 -18.94 -5.18
N PHE A 141 -2.62 -18.90 -5.70
CA PHE A 141 -2.93 -18.76 -7.12
C PHE A 141 -2.73 -17.33 -7.64
N GLY A 142 -3.07 -16.30 -6.86
CA GLY A 142 -2.74 -14.90 -7.14
C GLY A 142 -1.23 -14.66 -7.23
N GLN A 143 -0.42 -15.37 -6.45
CA GLN A 143 1.05 -15.32 -6.52
C GLN A 143 1.62 -15.87 -7.85
N ALA A 144 0.85 -16.63 -8.62
CA ALA A 144 1.27 -17.09 -9.94
C ALA A 144 1.14 -16.00 -11.03
N PHE A 145 0.51 -14.87 -10.70
CA PHE A 145 0.38 -13.66 -11.52
C PHE A 145 1.12 -12.50 -10.83
N GLY A 146 1.81 -11.61 -11.57
CA GLY A 146 2.46 -10.48 -10.89
C GLY A 146 3.22 -9.49 -11.76
N SER A 147 3.24 -8.24 -11.30
CA SER A 147 3.87 -7.06 -11.90
C SER A 147 5.37 -6.95 -11.54
N GLY A 148 6.12 -8.04 -11.68
CA GLY A 148 7.58 -8.07 -11.51
C GLY A 148 8.31 -8.15 -12.86
N ASP A 149 9.61 -7.81 -12.88
CA ASP A 149 10.48 -7.71 -14.07
C ASP A 149 10.83 -9.07 -14.74
N GLY A 150 9.88 -10.00 -14.77
CA GLY A 150 9.97 -11.30 -15.40
C GLY A 150 8.59 -11.93 -15.52
N ALA A 151 8.18 -12.25 -16.74
CA ALA A 151 6.89 -12.89 -17.02
C ALA A 151 6.80 -14.26 -16.33
N ARG A 152 5.82 -14.43 -15.44
CA ARG A 152 5.50 -15.71 -14.83
C ARG A 152 4.77 -16.60 -15.84
N PRO A 153 4.82 -17.94 -15.73
CA PRO A 153 4.23 -18.86 -16.72
C PRO A 153 2.74 -18.61 -17.03
N LEU A 154 1.95 -18.11 -16.07
CA LEU A 154 0.54 -17.78 -16.28
C LEU A 154 0.31 -16.40 -16.91
N ASP A 155 1.25 -15.46 -16.82
CA ASP A 155 1.16 -14.15 -17.51
C ASP A 155 1.17 -14.33 -19.04
N ILE A 156 1.81 -15.42 -19.51
CA ILE A 156 1.84 -15.80 -20.94
C ILE A 156 0.47 -16.32 -21.39
N LEU A 157 -0.24 -17.05 -20.52
CA LEU A 157 -1.53 -17.69 -20.81
C LEU A 157 -2.73 -16.75 -20.61
N TYR A 158 -2.61 -15.74 -19.74
CA TYR A 158 -3.65 -14.77 -19.40
C TYR A 158 -3.14 -13.33 -19.53
N ARG A 159 -2.61 -12.98 -20.71
CA ARG A 159 -2.14 -11.61 -20.98
C ARG A 159 -3.26 -10.60 -20.70
N GLY A 160 -2.98 -9.64 -19.82
CA GLY A 160 -3.93 -8.58 -19.48
C GLY A 160 -4.79 -8.85 -18.25
N LEU A 161 -4.59 -9.95 -17.52
CA LEU A 161 -5.20 -10.17 -16.20
C LEU A 161 -4.31 -9.60 -15.08
N THR A 162 -4.83 -8.63 -14.32
CA THR A 162 -4.25 -8.19 -13.05
C THR A 162 -5.10 -8.70 -11.89
N VAL A 163 -4.47 -9.34 -10.89
CA VAL A 163 -5.11 -9.66 -9.61
C VAL A 163 -4.83 -8.53 -8.63
N PHE A 164 -5.88 -7.91 -8.11
CA PHE A 164 -5.80 -6.81 -7.16
C PHE A 164 -6.28 -7.27 -5.77
N PRO A 165 -5.37 -7.57 -4.84
CA PRO A 165 -5.74 -7.98 -3.50
C PRO A 165 -6.12 -6.77 -2.64
N LEU A 166 -7.38 -6.71 -2.22
CA LEU A 166 -7.93 -5.68 -1.35
C LEU A 166 -7.27 -5.77 0.02
N LEU A 167 -7.38 -6.90 0.70
CA LEU A 167 -6.77 -7.20 1.99
C LEU A 167 -5.26 -7.48 1.95
N ASP A 168 -4.55 -7.77 0.86
CA ASP A 168 -3.06 -7.78 0.98
C ASP A 168 -2.45 -6.38 0.80
N ARG A 169 -3.24 -5.43 0.31
CA ARG A 169 -2.90 -4.00 0.32
C ARG A 169 -3.68 -3.20 1.38
N VAL A 170 -4.69 -3.81 2.02
CA VAL A 170 -5.47 -3.28 3.17
C VAL A 170 -5.16 -4.02 4.47
N CYS A 171 -4.51 -5.19 4.45
CA CYS A 171 -3.85 -5.79 5.61
C CYS A 171 -2.41 -5.31 5.65
N ASP A 172 -2.28 -4.04 5.95
CA ASP A 172 -1.56 -3.74 7.17
C ASP A 172 -2.60 -3.20 8.17
N PRO A 173 -2.89 -3.90 9.29
CA PRO A 173 -3.65 -3.31 10.40
C PRO A 173 -3.08 -1.95 10.86
N ASP A 174 -1.83 -1.65 10.51
CA ASP A 174 -1.18 -0.36 10.75
C ASP A 174 -1.47 0.72 9.68
N GLN A 175 -2.26 0.44 8.63
CA GLN A 175 -2.67 1.38 7.56
C GLN A 175 -4.10 1.93 7.66
N LEU A 176 -4.87 1.58 8.68
CA LEU A 176 -5.78 2.60 9.23
C LEU A 176 -4.86 3.79 9.57
N GLN A 177 -5.12 4.98 9.03
CA GLN A 177 -4.40 6.18 9.48
C GLN A 177 -4.76 6.38 10.96
N ASP A 178 -4.04 5.68 11.83
CA ASP A 178 -4.00 5.97 13.25
C ASP A 178 -3.45 7.40 13.32
N PRO A 179 -4.27 8.37 13.77
CA PRO A 179 -3.83 9.76 13.86
C PRO A 179 -2.52 9.91 14.65
N GLN A 180 -2.25 8.97 15.58
CA GLN A 180 -1.01 8.93 16.33
C GLN A 180 0.18 8.49 15.47
N VAL A 181 0.00 7.53 14.55
CA VAL A 181 1.06 7.07 13.63
C VAL A 181 1.38 8.17 12.61
N GLU A 182 0.38 8.88 12.08
CA GLU A 182 0.60 10.03 11.20
C GLU A 182 1.31 11.18 11.93
N GLN A 183 0.88 11.50 13.14
CA GLN A 183 1.53 12.54 13.94
C GLN A 183 2.99 12.16 14.27
N LEU A 184 3.26 10.89 14.58
CA LEU A 184 4.62 10.39 14.80
C LEU A 184 5.46 10.47 13.52
N ALA A 185 4.95 10.02 12.38
CA ALA A 185 5.65 10.08 11.10
C ALA A 185 6.01 11.53 10.70
N LYS A 186 5.08 12.47 10.90
CA LYS A 186 5.34 13.92 10.72
C LYS A 186 6.41 14.44 11.67
N GLY A 187 6.43 13.97 12.92
CA GLY A 187 7.42 14.34 13.93
C GLY A 187 8.82 13.84 13.59
N ILE A 188 8.94 12.58 13.18
CA ILE A 188 10.20 11.96 12.69
C ILE A 188 10.76 12.76 11.51
N HIS A 189 9.92 13.09 10.52
CA HIS A 189 10.35 13.88 9.37
C HIS A 189 10.82 15.29 9.75
N ARG A 190 10.12 15.94 10.69
CA ARG A 190 10.51 17.25 11.19
C ARG A 190 11.87 17.21 11.89
N ASP A 191 12.12 16.18 12.70
CA ASP A 191 13.42 15.97 13.33
C ASP A 191 14.53 15.76 12.31
N TYR A 192 14.31 14.89 11.33
CA TYR A 192 15.24 14.68 10.22
C TYR A 192 15.60 15.99 9.52
N CYS A 193 14.60 16.78 9.11
CA CYS A 193 14.83 18.07 8.46
C CYS A 193 15.66 19.02 9.32
N ARG A 194 15.32 19.14 10.61
CA ARG A 194 16.05 19.99 11.56
C ARG A 194 17.51 19.57 11.67
N ARG A 195 17.81 18.29 11.92
CA ARG A 195 19.19 17.81 12.08
C ARG A 195 20.04 17.99 10.82
N ARG A 196 19.46 17.76 9.65
CA ARG A 196 20.17 17.93 8.37
C ARG A 196 20.44 19.41 8.07
N MET A 197 19.48 20.29 8.38
CA MET A 197 19.67 21.74 8.26
C MET A 197 20.70 22.27 9.27
N GLU A 198 20.70 21.78 10.52
CA GLU A 198 21.72 22.11 11.54
C GLU A 198 23.12 21.61 11.14
N ALA A 199 23.19 20.48 10.45
CA ALA A 199 24.43 19.97 9.84
C ALA A 199 24.87 20.75 8.58
N GLY A 200 24.12 21.79 8.17
CA GLY A 200 24.44 22.68 7.07
C GLY A 200 23.99 22.22 5.68
N GLU A 201 23.24 21.12 5.59
CA GLU A 201 22.72 20.60 4.32
C GLU A 201 21.53 21.43 3.83
N ARG A 202 21.47 21.64 2.51
CA ARG A 202 20.45 22.51 1.91
C ARG A 202 19.37 21.73 1.15
N PRO A 203 18.13 22.26 1.02
CA PRO A 203 17.06 21.60 0.27
C PRO A 203 17.38 21.29 -1.19
N GLU A 204 18.28 22.06 -1.81
CA GLU A 204 18.72 21.82 -3.19
C GLU A 204 19.59 20.55 -3.32
N GLU A 205 20.24 20.13 -2.23
CA GLU A 205 21.14 18.98 -2.17
C GLU A 205 20.40 17.71 -1.72
N ASN A 206 19.25 17.87 -1.06
CA ASN A 206 18.49 16.78 -0.49
C ASN A 206 16.98 16.98 -0.68
N ARG A 207 16.41 16.18 -1.59
CA ARG A 207 14.98 16.24 -1.98
C ARG A 207 14.02 15.88 -0.84
N ALA A 208 14.51 15.31 0.26
CA ALA A 208 13.70 15.05 1.44
C ALA A 208 13.59 16.27 2.38
N LEU A 209 14.39 17.33 2.22
CA LEU A 209 14.33 18.54 3.06
C LEU A 209 13.22 19.50 2.61
N VAL A 210 12.00 18.99 2.54
CA VAL A 210 10.79 19.73 2.17
C VAL A 210 9.71 19.58 3.24
N ALA A 211 8.71 20.47 3.19
CA ALA A 211 7.51 20.35 4.02
C ALA A 211 6.82 18.98 3.77
N TRP A 212 6.16 18.45 4.80
CA TRP A 212 5.54 17.13 4.77
C TRP A 212 4.56 16.96 3.60
N GLU A 213 3.79 18.01 3.30
CA GLU A 213 2.79 18.03 2.22
C GLU A 213 3.41 17.86 0.84
N ASN A 214 4.67 18.28 0.69
CA ASN A 214 5.43 18.22 -0.56
C ASN A 214 6.40 17.04 -0.62
N LEU A 215 6.50 16.25 0.45
CA LEU A 215 7.37 15.08 0.51
C LEU A 215 6.84 14.01 -0.46
N SER A 216 7.72 13.32 -1.19
CA SER A 216 7.27 12.25 -2.08
C SER A 216 6.64 11.09 -1.29
N GLU A 217 5.78 10.32 -1.94
CA GLU A 217 5.11 9.18 -1.31
C GLU A 217 6.10 8.15 -0.77
N ASP A 218 7.20 7.88 -1.48
CA ASP A 218 8.24 6.95 -1.01
C ASP A 218 8.83 7.39 0.36
N PHE A 219 9.13 8.69 0.51
CA PHE A 219 9.67 9.20 1.77
C PHE A 219 8.59 9.28 2.86
N ARG A 220 7.34 9.59 2.50
CA ARG A 220 6.22 9.53 3.47
C ARG A 220 6.01 8.10 3.96
N ASN A 221 5.97 7.13 3.06
CA ASN A 221 5.83 5.71 3.39
C ASN A 221 6.99 5.23 4.26
N ALA A 222 8.22 5.66 3.98
CA ALA A 222 9.37 5.35 4.85
C ALA A 222 9.20 5.89 6.28
N ASN A 223 8.70 7.12 6.44
CA ASN A 223 8.42 7.70 7.77
C ASN A 223 7.26 6.97 8.48
N TYR A 224 6.22 6.56 7.75
CA TYR A 224 5.13 5.75 8.29
C TYR A 224 5.61 4.38 8.78
N GLU A 225 6.42 3.69 7.97
CA GLU A 225 7.02 2.41 8.35
C GLU A 225 7.91 2.55 9.59
N GLN A 226 8.69 3.63 9.69
CA GLN A 226 9.49 3.92 10.87
C GLN A 226 8.62 4.15 12.12
N ALA A 227 7.53 4.90 12.00
CA ALA A 227 6.59 5.14 13.09
C ALA A 227 5.94 3.84 13.59
N ARG A 228 5.50 2.96 12.67
CA ARG A 228 4.94 1.63 12.99
C ARG A 228 5.96 0.74 13.68
N ASP A 229 7.17 0.72 13.15
CA ASP A 229 8.23 -0.12 13.67
C ASP A 229 8.65 0.28 15.10
N ILE A 230 8.73 1.58 15.39
CA ILE A 230 8.93 2.09 16.75
C ILE A 230 7.82 1.60 17.69
N ARG A 231 6.56 1.65 17.26
CA ARG A 231 5.43 1.17 18.06
C ARG A 231 5.54 -0.34 18.33
N ARG A 232 5.77 -1.14 17.29
CA ARG A 232 5.96 -2.59 17.41
C ARG A 232 7.08 -2.93 18.39
N LYS A 233 8.23 -2.25 18.30
CA LYS A 233 9.35 -2.40 19.25
C LYS A 233 8.93 -2.09 20.69
N LEU A 234 8.26 -0.97 20.93
CA LEU A 234 7.81 -0.62 22.28
C LEU A 234 6.78 -1.62 22.82
N ASP A 235 5.88 -2.12 21.99
CA ASP A 235 4.89 -3.13 22.40
C ASP A 235 5.56 -4.42 22.90
N MET A 236 6.66 -4.82 22.28
CA MET A 236 7.43 -6.02 22.69
C MET A 236 7.98 -5.95 24.11
N ILE A 237 8.26 -4.75 24.60
CA ILE A 237 8.75 -4.50 25.96
C ILE A 237 7.64 -3.96 26.88
N GLY A 238 6.37 -4.19 26.52
CA GLY A 238 5.22 -3.76 27.32
C GLY A 238 5.04 -2.24 27.41
N CYS A 239 5.63 -1.49 26.49
CA CYS A 239 5.55 -0.04 26.42
C CYS A 239 4.55 0.44 25.36
N GLY A 240 3.92 1.58 25.61
CA GLY A 240 3.09 2.30 24.66
C GLY A 240 3.55 3.74 24.50
N ILE A 241 2.93 4.45 23.56
CA ILE A 241 3.21 5.85 23.25
C ILE A 241 1.97 6.68 23.59
N VAL A 242 2.15 7.83 24.24
CA VAL A 242 1.07 8.77 24.56
C VAL A 242 1.45 10.18 24.08
N ALA A 243 0.50 10.88 23.45
CA ALA A 243 0.69 12.28 23.06
C ALA A 243 0.57 13.19 24.29
N GLY A 244 1.48 14.16 24.43
CA GLY A 244 1.42 15.11 25.55
C GLY A 244 2.72 15.87 25.77
N ALA A 245 2.67 16.88 26.65
CA ALA A 245 3.85 17.66 27.02
C ALA A 245 4.96 16.75 27.57
N VAL A 246 6.20 17.08 27.21
CA VAL A 246 7.41 16.38 27.68
C VAL A 246 7.36 16.29 29.20
N ARG A 247 7.48 15.08 29.75
CA ARG A 247 7.63 14.89 31.19
C ARG A 247 9.02 15.35 31.60
N ASP A 248 9.16 15.94 32.79
CA ASP A 248 10.45 16.36 33.34
C ASP A 248 11.43 15.19 33.56
N ASP A 249 10.95 13.94 33.53
CA ASP A 249 11.75 12.73 33.67
C ASP A 249 11.88 11.99 32.32
N PRO A 250 13.08 11.89 31.72
CA PRO A 250 13.29 11.19 30.47
C PRO A 250 13.12 9.68 30.64
N PHE A 251 12.42 9.05 29.68
CA PHE A 251 12.26 7.60 29.68
C PHE A 251 13.62 6.89 29.56
N SER A 252 13.83 5.87 30.39
CA SER A 252 14.98 4.97 30.32
C SER A 252 14.53 3.54 30.07
N PHE A 253 15.25 2.85 29.18
CA PHE A 253 15.11 1.42 28.97
C PHE A 253 15.60 0.67 30.21
N SER A 254 14.91 -0.41 30.56
CA SER A 254 15.26 -1.25 31.69
C SER A 254 16.45 -2.14 31.33
N VAL A 255 17.45 -2.14 32.20
CA VAL A 255 18.61 -3.03 32.14
C VAL A 255 18.76 -3.65 33.52
N THR A 256 18.17 -4.83 33.71
CA THR A 256 18.23 -5.54 35.00
C THR A 256 19.26 -6.66 34.97
N ASP A 257 19.35 -7.40 33.87
CA ASP A 257 20.41 -8.37 33.59
C ASP A 257 20.57 -8.58 32.06
N ALA A 258 21.44 -9.50 31.64
CA ALA A 258 21.68 -9.79 30.22
C ALA A 258 20.46 -10.36 29.48
N GLN A 259 19.54 -11.03 30.17
CA GLN A 259 18.30 -11.59 29.61
C GLN A 259 17.14 -10.57 29.62
N HIS A 260 17.22 -9.58 30.50
CA HIS A 260 16.23 -8.50 30.69
C HIS A 260 16.85 -7.13 30.38
N ASN A 261 17.59 -7.06 29.27
CA ASN A 261 18.09 -5.82 28.69
C ASN A 261 17.19 -5.45 27.50
N GLU A 262 16.30 -4.48 27.71
CA GLU A 262 15.36 -4.04 26.66
C GLU A 262 16.09 -3.53 25.41
N VAL A 263 17.25 -2.88 25.57
CA VAL A 263 18.04 -2.39 24.43
C VAL A 263 18.60 -3.55 23.61
N GLU A 264 19.09 -4.61 24.25
CA GLU A 264 19.57 -5.83 23.58
C GLU A 264 18.44 -6.52 22.81
N ILE A 265 17.28 -6.67 23.45
CA ILE A 265 16.11 -7.32 22.86
C ILE A 265 15.68 -6.58 21.59
N LEU A 266 15.56 -5.26 21.65
CA LEU A 266 15.10 -4.46 20.53
C LEU A 266 16.17 -4.34 19.42
N ALA A 267 17.45 -4.29 19.77
CA ALA A 267 18.53 -4.23 18.78
C ALA A 267 18.64 -5.53 17.99
N LYS A 268 18.53 -6.69 18.65
CA LYS A 268 18.45 -7.99 17.97
C LYS A 268 17.29 -8.04 16.96
N ARG A 269 16.13 -7.48 17.34
CA ARG A 269 14.96 -7.40 16.46
C ARG A 269 15.16 -6.46 15.29
N GLU A 270 15.85 -5.34 15.49
CA GLU A 270 16.18 -4.44 14.39
C GLU A 270 17.12 -5.10 13.38
N HIS A 271 18.12 -5.84 13.87
CA HIS A 271 19.01 -6.60 13.00
C HIS A 271 18.28 -7.69 12.22
N GLU A 272 17.40 -8.46 12.87
CA GLU A 272 16.55 -9.46 12.21
C GLU A 272 15.70 -8.84 11.09
N ARG A 273 15.06 -7.70 11.38
CA ARG A 273 14.27 -6.94 10.40
C ARG A 273 15.14 -6.51 9.21
N TRP A 274 16.30 -5.91 9.48
CA TRP A 274 17.25 -5.48 8.44
C TRP A 274 17.72 -6.64 7.56
N MET A 275 18.01 -7.80 8.16
CA MET A 275 18.40 -9.00 7.42
C MET A 275 17.28 -9.48 6.49
N VAL A 276 16.04 -9.56 6.99
CA VAL A 276 14.88 -9.97 6.18
C VAL A 276 14.67 -9.01 5.01
N GLU A 277 14.72 -7.69 5.25
CA GLU A 277 14.60 -6.68 4.20
C GLU A 277 15.71 -6.83 3.13
N ARG A 278 16.95 -7.02 3.57
CA ARG A 278 18.09 -7.21 2.67
C ARG A 278 17.95 -8.48 1.84
N GLN A 279 17.59 -9.60 2.45
CA GLN A 279 17.41 -10.88 1.76
C GLN A 279 16.26 -10.81 0.74
N ALA A 280 15.13 -10.19 1.11
CA ALA A 280 14.02 -9.95 0.18
C ALA A 280 14.45 -9.12 -1.05
N ASN A 281 15.41 -8.22 -0.87
CA ASN A 281 16.01 -7.42 -1.94
C ASN A 281 17.16 -8.12 -2.69
N GLY A 282 17.34 -9.42 -2.49
CA GLY A 282 18.32 -10.27 -3.17
C GLY A 282 19.74 -10.16 -2.61
N TRP A 283 19.91 -9.57 -1.41
CA TRP A 283 21.20 -9.59 -0.74
C TRP A 283 21.47 -10.94 -0.08
N ARG A 284 22.74 -11.35 -0.10
CA ARG A 284 23.19 -12.57 0.57
C ARG A 284 24.44 -12.31 1.39
N TYR A 285 24.77 -13.24 2.27
CA TYR A 285 26.03 -13.20 2.99
C TYR A 285 27.23 -13.16 2.03
N GLY A 286 28.25 -12.37 2.40
CA GLY A 286 29.57 -12.42 1.81
C GLY A 286 30.59 -11.73 2.71
N PRO A 287 31.87 -12.09 2.66
CA PRO A 287 32.90 -11.61 3.60
C PRO A 287 33.14 -10.09 3.53
N HIS A 288 32.75 -9.47 2.41
CA HIS A 288 32.81 -8.04 2.21
C HIS A 288 31.50 -7.52 1.61
N ARG A 289 31.23 -6.25 1.84
CA ARG A 289 30.10 -5.57 1.23
C ARG A 289 30.39 -5.35 -0.25
N ASP A 290 29.51 -5.85 -1.11
CA ASP A 290 29.56 -5.66 -2.55
C ASP A 290 28.13 -5.31 -3.01
N ASN A 291 27.93 -4.08 -3.48
CA ASN A 291 26.60 -3.63 -3.87
C ASN A 291 26.17 -4.24 -5.22
N ASP A 292 27.10 -4.47 -6.15
CA ASP A 292 26.81 -5.00 -7.49
C ASP A 292 26.42 -6.48 -7.40
N ARG A 293 27.17 -7.23 -6.59
CA ARG A 293 26.88 -8.65 -6.33
C ARG A 293 25.85 -8.84 -5.23
N LYS A 294 25.38 -7.76 -4.59
CA LYS A 294 24.48 -7.74 -3.43
C LYS A 294 24.94 -8.67 -2.31
N THR A 295 26.16 -8.48 -1.82
CA THR A 295 26.67 -9.21 -0.64
C THR A 295 26.93 -8.29 0.54
N HIS A 296 26.70 -8.76 1.76
CA HIS A 296 26.98 -8.00 2.99
C HIS A 296 27.49 -8.90 4.12
N PRO A 297 28.56 -8.49 4.85
CA PRO A 297 29.16 -9.32 5.91
C PRO A 297 28.27 -9.48 7.14
N MET A 298 27.43 -8.48 7.42
CA MET A 298 26.51 -8.51 8.55
C MET A 298 25.26 -9.39 8.32
N LEU A 299 25.11 -10.06 7.16
CA LEU A 299 24.00 -11.00 6.93
C LEU A 299 24.27 -12.35 7.61
N VAL A 300 24.44 -12.31 8.93
CA VAL A 300 24.71 -13.43 9.84
C VAL A 300 23.81 -13.31 11.07
N PRO A 301 23.53 -14.41 11.79
CA PRO A 301 22.83 -14.38 13.07
C PRO A 301 23.41 -13.33 14.03
N TRP A 302 22.57 -12.75 14.89
CA TRP A 302 22.96 -11.71 15.87
C TRP A 302 24.17 -12.12 16.71
N ASP A 303 24.21 -13.38 17.14
CA ASP A 303 25.26 -13.92 18.01
C ASP A 303 26.63 -14.03 17.29
N ASP A 304 26.64 -14.00 15.96
CA ASP A 304 27.84 -14.04 15.11
C ASP A 304 28.35 -12.62 14.74
N LEU A 305 27.63 -11.56 15.13
CA LEU A 305 28.06 -10.19 14.89
C LEU A 305 29.17 -9.76 15.85
N ASP A 306 30.14 -9.01 15.31
CA ASP A 306 31.10 -8.31 16.13
C ASP A 306 30.43 -7.20 16.97
N ALA A 307 31.07 -6.83 18.08
CA ALA A 307 30.54 -5.83 18.99
C ALA A 307 30.30 -4.46 18.30
N PRO A 308 31.20 -3.96 17.42
CA PRO A 308 30.96 -2.71 16.70
C PRO A 308 29.74 -2.73 15.77
N SER A 309 29.40 -3.89 15.20
CA SER A 309 28.19 -4.01 14.36
C SER A 309 26.93 -4.01 15.21
N ARG A 310 26.91 -4.74 16.34
CA ARG A 310 25.78 -4.73 17.28
C ARG A 310 25.52 -3.36 17.89
N GLU A 311 26.58 -2.61 18.17
CA GLU A 311 26.46 -1.27 18.76
C GLU A 311 25.66 -0.31 17.85
N LYS A 312 25.69 -0.48 16.53
CA LYS A 312 24.89 0.35 15.60
C LYS A 312 23.39 0.16 15.81
N ASP A 313 22.95 -1.07 16.02
CA ASP A 313 21.55 -1.37 16.33
C ASP A 313 21.20 -0.87 17.74
N HIS A 314 22.11 -1.02 18.73
CA HIS A 314 21.91 -0.47 20.06
C HIS A 314 21.77 1.05 20.07
N GLU A 315 22.62 1.77 19.34
CA GLU A 315 22.53 3.22 19.14
C GLU A 315 21.17 3.60 18.55
N THR A 316 20.73 2.88 17.51
CA THR A 316 19.42 3.11 16.87
C THR A 316 18.28 2.99 17.88
N ILE A 317 18.31 1.98 18.75
CA ILE A 317 17.30 1.80 19.80
C ILE A 317 17.38 2.91 20.86
N ARG A 318 18.57 3.30 21.30
CA ARG A 318 18.74 4.35 22.32
C ARG A 318 18.26 5.72 21.86
N LEU A 319 18.15 5.97 20.55
CA LEU A 319 17.63 7.22 19.99
C LEU A 319 16.10 7.31 20.03
N ILE A 320 15.38 6.19 20.15
CA ILE A 320 13.90 6.14 20.07
C ILE A 320 13.23 7.11 21.06
N PRO A 321 13.60 7.17 22.37
CA PRO A 321 12.96 8.09 23.32
C PRO A 321 13.10 9.56 22.93
N MET A 322 14.26 9.95 22.39
CA MET A 322 14.51 11.31 21.93
C MET A 322 13.65 11.65 20.70
N ILE A 323 13.62 10.77 19.70
CA ILE A 323 12.80 10.95 18.49
C ILE A 323 11.32 11.13 18.86
N LEU A 324 10.82 10.34 19.81
CA LEU A 324 9.44 10.44 20.30
C LEU A 324 9.18 11.75 21.04
N ALA A 325 10.09 12.18 21.91
CA ALA A 325 9.97 13.44 22.64
C ALA A 325 9.88 14.64 21.68
N GLU A 326 10.71 14.65 20.63
CA GLU A 326 10.70 15.68 19.59
C GLU A 326 9.42 15.67 18.75
N ALA A 327 8.83 14.50 18.55
CA ALA A 327 7.54 14.33 17.90
C ALA A 327 6.33 14.67 18.81
N GLY A 328 6.56 15.06 20.07
CA GLY A 328 5.51 15.42 21.03
C GLY A 328 4.86 14.21 21.72
N PHE A 329 5.61 13.11 21.82
CA PHE A 329 5.18 11.88 22.45
C PHE A 329 6.08 11.50 23.63
N HIS A 330 5.55 10.75 24.57
CA HIS A 330 6.33 10.11 25.61
C HIS A 330 5.98 8.62 25.71
N ILE A 331 6.97 7.83 26.15
CA ILE A 331 6.84 6.40 26.34
C ILE A 331 6.23 6.14 27.71
N VAL A 332 5.24 5.25 27.78
CA VAL A 332 4.63 4.78 29.03
C VAL A 332 4.75 3.27 29.14
N ARG A 333 5.08 2.76 30.33
CA ARG A 333 5.03 1.32 30.61
C ARG A 333 3.60 0.94 30.97
N ARG A 334 3.05 -0.07 30.30
CA ARG A 334 1.73 -0.60 30.64
C ARG A 334 1.86 -1.33 31.98
N ARG A 335 1.02 -0.98 32.97
CA ARG A 335 0.98 -1.71 34.24
C ARG A 335 0.40 -3.10 33.96
N SER A 336 1.15 -4.13 34.36
CA SER A 336 0.74 -5.54 34.31
C SER A 336 -0.46 -5.81 35.21
#